data_AF-A0A831RI14-F1
#
_entry.id   AF-A0A831RI14-F1
#
_cell.length_a   1.000
_cell.length_b   1.000
_cell.length_c   1.000
_cell.angle_alpha   90.00
_cell.angle_beta   90.00
_cell.angle_gamma   90.00
#
_symmetry.space_group_name_H-M   'P 1'
#
loop_
_entity.id
_entity.type
_entity.pdbx_description
1 polymer ?
#
loop_
_entity_poly.entity_id
_entity_poly.type
_entity_poly.pdbx_seq_one_letter_code
_entity_poly.pdbx_strand_id
1 'polypeptide(L)' 'TQPLSRFLCDFLQNQLNIAPDRVYIEFIDIPRKFWGWNGSTF' A
#
# COMPACT_ATOMS: atom_id res chain seq x y z
N THR A 1 -9.06 -2.72 3.91
CA THR A 1 -7.98 -1.74 4.14
C THR A 1 -7.37 -1.86 5.53
N GLN A 2 -8.14 -1.89 6.62
CA GLN A 2 -7.61 -1.97 8.00
C GLN A 2 -6.61 -3.12 8.27
N PRO A 3 -6.84 -4.38 7.84
CA PRO A 3 -5.87 -5.46 8.08
C PRO A 3 -4.55 -5.24 7.35
N LEU A 4 -4.61 -4.72 6.12
CA LEU A 4 -3.43 -4.42 5.30
C LEU A 4 -2.65 -3.22 5.89
N SER A 5 -3.34 -2.16 6.33
CA SER A 5 -2.69 -1.05 7.02
C SER A 5 -1.96 -1.52 8.28
N ARG A 6 -2.59 -2.38 9.10
CA ARG A 6 -1.94 -2.92 10.30
C ARG A 6 -0.70 -3.73 9.95
N PHE A 7 -0.81 -4.65 9.00
CA PHE A 7 0.33 -5.45 8.54
C PHE A 7 1.51 -4.57 8.07
N LEU A 8 1.23 -3.55 7.26
CA LEU A 8 2.28 -2.64 6.76
C LEU A 8 2.93 -1.84 7.89
N CYS A 9 2.15 -1.28 8.82
CA CYS A 9 2.69 -0.55 9.96
C CYS A 9 3.55 -1.45 10.86
N ASP A 10 3.07 -2.65 11.18
CA ASP A 10 3.82 -3.61 12.01
C ASP A 10 5.13 -4.03 11.32
N PHE A 11 5.09 -4.27 10.00
CA PHE A 11 6.27 -4.59 9.22
C PHE A 11 7.31 -3.45 9.23
N LEU A 12 6.88 -2.21 8.99
CA LEU A 12 7.76 -1.03 8.99
C LEU A 12 8.35 -0.75 10.37
N GLN A 13 7.57 -0.93 11.43
CA GLN A 13 8.06 -0.85 12.81
C GLN A 13 9.14 -1.90 13.07
N ASN A 14 8.93 -3.15 12.64
CA ASN A 14 9.85 -4.25 12.91
C ASN A 14 11.15 -4.18 12.09
N GLN A 15 11.08 -3.77 10.83
CA GLN A 15 12.24 -3.78 9.93
C GLN A 15 13.03 -2.48 9.97
N LEU A 16 12.34 -1.35 10.19
CA LEU A 16 12.93 -0.01 10.02
C LEU A 16 12.77 0.86 11.27
N ASN A 17 12.12 0.37 12.33
CA ASN A 17 11.84 1.11 13.57
C ASN A 17 11.05 2.42 13.33
N ILE A 18 10.15 2.41 12.33
CA ILE A 18 9.26 3.54 12.04
C ILE A 18 7.97 3.37 12.82
N ALA A 19 7.66 4.34 13.68
CA ALA A 19 6.44 4.35 14.47
C ALA A 19 5.18 4.43 13.58
N PRO A 20 4.11 3.65 13.85
CA PRO A 20 2.90 3.62 13.03
C PRO A 20 2.18 4.97 12.87
N ASP A 21 2.26 5.86 13.85
CA ASP A 21 1.70 7.22 13.83
C ASP A 21 2.42 8.17 12.86
N ARG A 22 3.58 7.74 12.33
CA ARG A 22 4.34 8.45 11.29
C ARG A 22 4.09 7.91 9.88
N VAL A 23 3.13 7.00 9.70
CA VAL A 23 2.86 6.34 8.41
C VAL A 23 1.44 6.67 7.94
N TYR A 24 1.34 7.36 6.80
CA TYR A 24 0.08 7.53 6.07
C TYR A 24 0.01 6.58 4.89
N ILE A 25 -1.14 5.92 4.72
CA ILE A 25 -1.38 4.94 3.64
C ILE A 25 -2.62 5.39 2.89
N GLU A 26 -2.45 5.72 1.61
CA GLU A 26 -3.55 6.01 0.70
C GLU A 26 -3.94 4.73 -0.07
N PHE A 27 -5.24 4.46 -0.15
CA PHE A 27 -5.80 3.39 -0.96
C PHE A 27 -6.54 4.00 -2.14
N ILE A 28 -6.18 3.59 -3.36
CA ILE A 28 -6.80 4.05 -4.59
C ILE A 28 -7.29 2.82 -5.36
N ASP A 29 -8.56 2.82 -5.73
CA ASP A 29 -9.13 1.84 -6.66
C ASP A 29 -9.03 2.40 -8.09
N ILE A 30 -8.15 1.81 -8.89
CA ILE A 30 -7.86 2.30 -10.24
C ILE A 30 -8.57 1.40 -11.26
N PRO A 31 -9.45 1.95 -12.11
CA PRO A 31 -10.08 1.22 -13.21
C PRO A 31 -9.04 0.51 -14.09
N ARG A 32 -9.35 -0.72 -14.51
CA ARG A 32 -8.42 -1.59 -15.26
C ARG A 32 -7.80 -0.94 -16.50
N LYS A 33 -8.60 -0.18 -17.25
CA LYS A 33 -8.17 0.59 -18.44
C LYS A 33 -7.15 1.70 -18.14
N PHE A 34 -6.98 2.07 -16.88
CA PHE A 34 -5.96 3.02 -16.42
C PHE A 34 -4.75 2.32 -15.77
N TRP A 35 -4.73 0.99 -15.76
CA TRP A 35 -3.61 0.20 -15.24
C TRP A 35 -2.86 -0.46 -16.40
N GLY A 36 -1.75 0.15 -16.81
CA GLY A 36 -0.87 -0.39 -17.85
C GLY A 36 -0.02 -1.55 -17.35
N TRP A 37 0.07 -2.64 -18.13
CA TRP A 37 0.95 -3.75 -17.87
C TRP A 37 1.32 -4.52 -19.15
N ASN A 38 2.60 -4.86 -19.28
CA ASN A 38 3.15 -5.70 -20.36
C ASN A 38 2.71 -5.30 -21.79
N GLY A 39 2.79 -4.00 -22.11
CA GLY A 39 2.43 -3.47 -23.43
C GLY A 39 0.93 -3.29 -23.69
N SER A 40 0.06 -3.52 -22.70
CA SER A 40 -1.39 -3.30 -22.78
C SER A 40 -1.92 -2.67 -21.48
N THR A 41 -3.24 -2.64 -21.32
CA THR A 41 -3.91 -2.39 -20.03
C THR A 41 -4.57 -3.68 -19.54
N PHE A 42 -4.88 -3.74 -18.24
CA PHE A 42 -5.72 -4.81 -17.69
C PHE A 42 -7.17 -4.74 -18.20
#